data_AF-A0A520GBR0-F1
#
_entry.id   AF-A0A520GBR0-F1
#
_cell.length_a   1.000
_cell.length_b   1.000
_cell.length_c   1.000
_cell.angle_alpha   90.00
_cell.angle_beta   90.00
_cell.angle_gamma   90.00
#
_symmetry.space_group_name_H-M   'P 1'
#
loop_
_entity.id
_entity.type
_entity.pdbx_description
1 polymer ?
#
loop_
_entity_poly.entity_id
_entity_poly.type
_entity_poly.pdbx_seq_one_letter_code
_entity_poly.pdbx_strand_id
1 'polypeptide(L)'
;MTSTAGSLAATMVLLTFVLVGTYSIKGPFWALSTEWLSASSAAAGIAAINTLAHIGTSGATWMLGAIKDTTGSYPLALLPLAILTATGAGIVVLMGRSQARETATRAVPLPSTVVPTRIA
;
A
#
# COMPACT_ATOMS: atom_id res chain seq x y z
N MET A 1 -2.32 -38.21 -3.70
CA MET A 1 -1.95 -37.29 -4.80
C MET A 1 -3.02 -36.21 -4.86
N THR A 2 -2.89 -35.17 -4.03
CA THR A 2 -3.88 -34.11 -3.84
C THR A 2 -3.81 -33.12 -5.02
N SER A 3 -4.96 -32.87 -5.64
CA SER A 3 -5.16 -32.04 -6.83
C SER A 3 -4.39 -30.73 -6.81
N THR A 4 -3.31 -30.66 -7.60
CA THR A 4 -2.52 -29.43 -7.85
C THR A 4 -3.33 -28.36 -8.58
N ALA A 5 -4.46 -28.71 -9.21
CA ALA A 5 -5.32 -27.76 -9.91
C ALA A 5 -6.02 -26.78 -8.93
N GLY A 6 -6.46 -27.27 -7.76
CA GLY A 6 -7.10 -26.43 -6.74
C GLY A 6 -6.13 -25.43 -6.10
N SER A 7 -4.91 -25.87 -5.78
CA SER A 7 -3.90 -24.97 -5.19
C SER A 7 -3.28 -24.02 -6.22
N LEU A 8 -3.18 -24.43 -7.49
CA LEU A 8 -2.68 -23.58 -8.57
C LEU A 8 -3.63 -22.43 -8.85
N ALA A 9 -4.93 -22.72 -9.05
CA ALA A 9 -5.94 -21.69 -9.26
C ALA A 9 -6.00 -20.70 -8.09
N ALA A 10 -5.96 -21.20 -6.85
CA ALA A 10 -5.88 -20.36 -5.65
C ALA A 10 -4.62 -19.47 -5.65
N THR A 11 -3.45 -20.02 -5.99
CA THR A 11 -2.20 -19.26 -6.07
C THR A 11 -2.28 -18.18 -7.15
N MET A 12 -2.80 -18.50 -8.33
CA MET A 12 -2.97 -17.53 -9.41
C MET A 12 -3.89 -16.38 -8.99
N VAL A 13 -5.03 -16.68 -8.38
CA VAL A 13 -5.97 -15.66 -7.88
C VAL A 13 -5.30 -14.77 -6.84
N LEU A 14 -4.58 -15.35 -5.88
CA LEU A 14 -3.85 -14.59 -4.85
C LEU A 14 -2.78 -13.67 -5.48
N LEU A 15 -1.99 -14.17 -6.43
CA LEU A 15 -1.00 -13.38 -7.14
C LEU A 15 -1.64 -12.27 -7.99
N THR A 16 -2.80 -12.51 -8.60
CA THR A 16 -3.57 -11.47 -9.29
C THR A 16 -3.98 -10.36 -8.32
N PHE A 17 -4.49 -10.68 -7.13
CA PHE A 17 -4.81 -9.66 -6.13
C PHE A 17 -3.58 -8.87 -5.67
N VAL A 18 -2.43 -9.53 -5.50
CA VAL A 18 -1.15 -8.86 -5.20
C VAL A 18 -0.76 -7.88 -6.31
N LEU A 19 -0.88 -8.29 -7.58
CA LEU A 19 -0.62 -7.44 -8.74
C LEU A 19 -1.59 -6.25 -8.77
N VAL A 20 -2.89 -6.48 -8.64
CA VAL A 20 -3.90 -5.41 -8.62
C VAL A 20 -3.58 -4.38 -7.54
N GLY A 21 -3.29 -4.84 -6.31
CA GLY A 21 -2.89 -3.95 -5.21
C GLY A 21 -1.64 -3.12 -5.56
N THR A 22 -0.59 -3.79 -6.05
CA THR A 22 0.69 -3.15 -6.39
C THR A 22 0.56 -2.08 -7.47
N TYR A 23 -0.26 -2.33 -8.51
CA TYR A 23 -0.43 -1.38 -9.61
C TYR A 23 -1.43 -0.26 -9.28
N SER A 24 -2.44 -0.53 -8.45
CA SER A 24 -3.45 0.46 -8.07
C SER A 24 -2.87 1.67 -7.33
N ILE A 25 -1.83 1.48 -6.52
CA ILE A 25 -1.20 2.55 -5.71
C ILE A 25 -0.38 3.53 -6.55
N LYS A 26 0.15 3.10 -7.70
CA LYS A 26 1.12 3.90 -8.46
C LYS A 26 0.51 5.22 -8.94
N GLY A 27 -0.71 5.19 -9.45
CA GLY A 27 -1.40 6.39 -9.96
C GLY A 27 -1.61 7.46 -8.87
N PRO A 28 -2.34 7.15 -7.78
CA PRO A 28 -2.56 8.08 -6.67
C PRO A 28 -1.27 8.59 -6.03
N PHE A 29 -0.27 7.72 -5.88
CA PHE A 29 1.04 8.10 -5.34
C PHE A 29 1.73 9.17 -6.18
N TRP A 30 1.78 8.97 -7.50
CA TRP A 30 2.43 9.92 -8.40
C TRP A 30 1.66 11.23 -8.50
N ALA A 31 0.32 11.19 -8.54
CA ALA A 31 -0.51 12.40 -8.53
C ALA A 31 -0.24 13.25 -7.27
N LEU A 32 -0.24 12.61 -6.09
CA LEU A 32 0.07 13.28 -4.82
C LEU A 32 1.48 13.88 -4.81
N SER A 33 2.48 13.14 -5.28
CA SER A 33 3.86 13.63 -5.33
C SER A 33 4.02 14.84 -6.24
N THR A 34 3.32 14.90 -7.38
CA THR A 34 3.40 16.05 -8.30
C THR A 34 2.64 17.28 -7.80
N GLU A 35 1.66 17.08 -6.92
CA GLU A 35 0.90 18.17 -6.29
C GLU A 35 1.70 18.85 -5.17
N TRP A 36 2.56 18.09 -4.47
CA TRP A 36 3.31 18.57 -3.30
C TRP A 36 4.72 19.08 -3.63
N LEU A 37 5.28 18.76 -4.81
CA LEU A 37 6.65 19.10 -5.19
C LEU A 37 6.71 19.95 -6.46
N SER A 38 7.61 20.94 -6.48
CA SER A 38 7.99 21.64 -7.71
C SER A 38 8.76 20.69 -8.65
N ALA A 39 8.72 20.92 -9.96
CA ALA A 39 9.28 20.02 -10.97
C ALA A 39 10.75 19.58 -10.70
N SER A 40 11.60 20.49 -10.19
CA SER A 40 13.00 20.18 -9.86
C SER A 40 13.13 19.26 -8.64
N SER A 41 12.33 19.49 -7.60
CA SER A 41 12.31 18.65 -6.39
C SER A 41 11.67 17.27 -6.63
N ALA A 42 10.69 17.20 -7.54
CA ALA A 42 10.08 15.93 -7.95
C ALA A 42 11.09 14.99 -8.62
N ALA A 43 11.97 15.50 -9.49
CA ALA A 43 13.00 14.70 -10.15
C ALA A 43 13.99 14.07 -9.14
N ALA A 44 14.44 14.85 -8.15
CA ALA A 44 15.29 14.35 -7.07
C ALA A 44 14.56 13.30 -6.21
N GLY A 45 13.28 13.51 -5.90
CA GLY A 45 12.44 12.55 -5.19
C GLY A 45 12.30 11.22 -5.95
N ILE A 46 12.03 11.27 -7.26
CA ILE A 46 11.92 10.08 -8.12
C ILE A 46 13.23 9.29 -8.14
N ALA A 47 14.38 9.98 -8.27
CA ALA A 47 15.69 9.34 -8.27
C ALA A 47 15.97 8.62 -6.93
N ALA A 48 15.62 9.25 -5.80
CA ALA A 48 15.73 8.65 -4.49
C ALA A 48 14.82 7.42 -4.34
N ILE A 49 13.56 7.51 -4.78
CA ILE A 49 12.62 6.39 -4.77
C ILE A 49 13.16 5.21 -5.57
N ASN A 50 13.68 5.45 -6.78
CA ASN A 50 14.18 4.37 -7.64
C ASN A 50 15.40 3.69 -7.03
N THR A 51 16.31 4.46 -6.43
CA THR A 51 17.47 3.93 -5.71
C THR A 51 17.04 3.06 -4.53
N LEU A 52 16.10 3.56 -3.71
CA LEU A 52 15.60 2.83 -2.54
C LEU A 52 14.86 1.56 -2.95
N ALA A 53 14.10 1.60 -4.05
CA ALA A 53 13.39 0.45 -4.60
C ALA A 53 14.37 -0.64 -5.07
N HIS A 54 15.47 -0.26 -5.74
CA HIS A 54 16.51 -1.20 -6.15
C HIS A 54 17.20 -1.85 -4.95
N ILE A 55 17.52 -1.07 -3.90
CA ILE A 55 18.13 -1.59 -2.68
C ILE A 55 17.17 -2.57 -1.98
N GLY A 56 15.90 -2.18 -1.80
CA GLY A 56 14.90 -3.01 -1.15
C GLY A 56 14.65 -4.33 -1.90
N THR A 57 14.54 -4.27 -3.23
CA THR A 57 14.33 -5.46 -4.06
C THR A 57 15.56 -6.37 -4.06
N SER A 58 16.77 -5.81 -4.07
CA SER A 58 18.01 -6.58 -3.97
C SER A 58 18.11 -7.33 -2.65
N GLY A 59 17.78 -6.67 -1.53
CA GLY A 59 17.73 -7.33 -0.22
C GLY A 59 16.65 -8.42 -0.13
N ALA A 60 15.45 -8.13 -0.65
CA ALA A 60 14.34 -9.08 -0.64
C ALA A 60 14.61 -10.32 -1.51
N THR A 61 15.26 -10.15 -2.67
CA THR A 61 15.63 -11.26 -3.56
C THR A 61 16.75 -12.12 -2.97
N TRP A 62 17.76 -11.50 -2.33
CA TRP A 62 18.78 -12.25 -1.59
C TRP A 62 18.17 -13.07 -0.45
N MET A 63 17.27 -12.46 0.35
CA MET A 63 16.58 -13.15 1.44
C MET A 63 15.69 -14.30 0.93
N LEU A 64 14.94 -14.08 -0.16
CA LEU A 64 14.13 -15.10 -0.81
C LEU A 64 15.01 -16.30 -1.24
N GLY A 65 16.17 -16.03 -1.85
CA GLY A 65 17.14 -17.04 -2.25
C GLY A 65 17.66 -17.84 -1.06
N ALA A 66 18.14 -17.15 -0.01
CA ALA A 66 18.67 -17.78 1.19
C ALA A 66 17.63 -18.69 1.90
N ILE A 67 16.38 -18.25 1.99
CA ILE A 67 15.30 -19.08 2.57
C ILE A 67 14.97 -20.25 1.65
N LYS A 68 14.92 -20.03 0.33
CA LYS A 68 14.68 -21.13 -0.62
C LYS A 68 15.79 -22.18 -0.56
N ASP A 69 17.05 -21.79 -0.46
CA ASP A 69 18.18 -22.70 -0.47
C ASP A 69 18.27 -23.53 0.81
N THR A 70 17.84 -22.97 1.95
CA THR A 70 17.78 -23.67 3.24
C THR A 70 16.54 -24.57 3.39
N THR A 71 15.39 -24.15 2.87
CA THR A 71 14.11 -24.84 3.09
C THR A 71 13.70 -25.75 1.93
N GLY A 72 14.28 -25.57 0.73
CA GLY A 72 13.91 -26.26 -0.50
C GLY A 72 12.50 -25.91 -1.03
N SER A 73 11.77 -25.01 -0.38
CA SER A 73 10.35 -24.76 -0.61
C SER A 73 10.08 -23.29 -0.96
N TYR A 74 9.52 -23.09 -2.16
CA TYR A 74 9.18 -21.75 -2.67
C TYR A 74 8.05 -21.06 -1.89
N PRO A 75 6.96 -21.75 -1.50
CA PRO A 75 5.92 -21.13 -0.67
C PRO A 75 6.44 -20.62 0.69
N LEU A 76 7.38 -21.34 1.30
CA LEU A 76 7.98 -20.91 2.56
C LEU A 76 8.90 -19.70 2.38
N ALA A 77 9.61 -19.61 1.26
CA ALA A 77 10.40 -18.43 0.91
C ALA A 77 9.55 -17.17 0.69
N LEU A 78 8.29 -17.32 0.24
CA LEU A 78 7.37 -16.19 0.04
C LEU A 78 6.69 -15.70 1.33
N LEU A 79 6.75 -16.46 2.43
CA LEU A 79 6.05 -16.13 3.67
C LEU A 79 6.45 -14.78 4.28
N PRO A 80 7.73 -14.38 4.32
CA PRO A 80 8.12 -13.05 4.79
C PRO A 80 7.51 -11.91 3.97
N LEU A 81 7.43 -12.08 2.64
CA LEU A 81 6.79 -11.10 1.75
C LEU A 81 5.29 -11.01 2.04
N ALA A 82 4.62 -12.16 2.23
CA ALA A 82 3.20 -12.20 2.56
C ALA A 82 2.90 -11.47 3.89
N ILE A 83 3.71 -11.70 4.93
CA ILE A 83 3.57 -11.03 6.23
C ILE A 83 3.79 -9.53 6.09
N LEU A 84 4.82 -9.12 5.34
CA LEU A 84 5.14 -7.71 5.11
C LEU A 84 3.97 -7.00 4.40
N THR A 85 3.43 -7.59 3.33
CA THR A 85 2.29 -7.05 2.59
C THR A 85 1.02 -7.01 3.45
N ALA A 86 0.74 -8.06 4.24
CA ALA A 86 -0.40 -8.09 5.13
C ALA A 86 -0.32 -7.00 6.21
N THR A 87 0.87 -6.77 6.76
CA THR A 87 1.11 -5.72 7.75
C THR A 87 0.89 -4.33 7.13
N GLY A 88 1.45 -4.08 5.95
CA GLY A 88 1.25 -2.83 5.21
C GLY A 88 -0.22 -2.59 4.87
N ALA A 89 -0.92 -3.60 4.36
CA ALA A 89 -2.36 -3.52 4.08
C ALA A 89 -3.16 -3.22 5.36
N GLY A 90 -2.83 -3.86 6.48
CA GLY A 90 -3.43 -3.60 7.78
C GLY A 90 -3.28 -2.13 8.21
N ILE A 91 -2.07 -1.59 8.13
CA ILE A 91 -1.79 -0.18 8.47
C ILE A 91 -2.62 0.77 7.57
N VAL A 92 -2.61 0.54 6.25
CA VAL A 92 -3.37 1.38 5.29
C VAL A 92 -4.86 1.33 5.58
N VAL A 93 -5.43 0.15 5.87
CA VAL A 93 -6.84 0.01 6.22
C VAL A 93 -7.16 0.73 7.54
N LEU A 94 -6.28 0.63 8.55
CA LEU A 94 -6.47 1.34 9.82
C LEU A 94 -6.46 2.86 9.64
N MET A 95 -5.53 3.39 8.85
CA MET A 95 -5.46 4.82 8.52
C MET A 95 -6.66 5.28 7.68
N GLY A 96 -7.08 4.52 6.67
CA GLY A 96 -8.26 4.86 5.86
C GLY A 96 -9.53 4.93 6.72
N ARG A 97 -9.64 4.08 7.74
CA ARG A 97 -10.77 4.08 8.68
C ARG A 97 -10.75 5.28 9.64
N SER A 98 -9.58 5.78 10.06
CA SER A 98 -9.49 6.99 10.88
C SER A 98 -9.89 8.23 10.08
N GLN A 99 -9.37 8.37 8.85
CA GLN A 99 -9.69 9.47 7.95
C GLN A 99 -11.20 9.52 7.60
N ALA A 100 -11.81 8.36 7.31
CA ALA A 100 -13.24 8.27 7.03
C ALA A 100 -14.10 8.67 8.25
N ARG A 101 -13.68 8.31 9.48
CA ARG A 101 -14.37 8.70 10.71
C ARG A 101 -14.26 10.20 11.01
N GLU A 102 -13.09 10.79 10.79
CA GLU A 102 -12.89 12.24 10.96
C GLU A 102 -13.70 13.05 9.96
N THR A 103 -13.75 12.60 8.70
CA THR A 103 -14.57 13.23 7.65
C THR A 103 -16.06 13.18 7.99
N ALA A 104 -16.55 12.03 8.48
CA ALA A 104 -17.93 11.87 8.90
C ALA A 104 -18.29 12.75 10.12
N THR A 105 -17.34 12.96 11.04
CA THR A 105 -17.52 13.81 12.23
C THR A 105 -17.53 15.29 11.86
N ARG A 106 -16.70 15.73 10.91
CA ARG A 106 -16.72 17.10 10.35
C ARG A 106 -17.95 17.40 9.51
N ALA A 107 -18.54 16.38 8.90
CA ALA A 107 -19.76 16.51 8.11
C ALA A 107 -21.02 16.65 8.99
N VAL A 108 -20.93 16.45 10.31
CA VAL A 108 -22.01 16.79 11.25
C VAL A 108 -22.20 18.32 11.20
N PRO A 109 -23.35 18.81 10.70
CA PRO A 109 -23.60 20.24 10.61
C PRO A 109 -23.54 20.84 12.00
N LEU A 110 -22.74 21.89 12.19
CA LEU A 110 -22.81 22.71 13.40
C LEU A 110 -24.27 23.17 13.55
N PRO A 111 -24.90 23.03 14.74
CA PRO A 111 -26.20 23.63 14.97
C PRO A 111 -26.09 25.10 14.60
N SER A 112 -26.99 25.58 13.74
CA SER A 112 -27.09 26.98 13.35
C SER A 112 -27.52 27.82 14.54
N THR A 113 -26.66 27.97 15.54
CA THR A 113 -26.87 28.90 16.65
C THR A 113 -26.52 30.29 16.16
N VAL A 114 -27.55 30.91 15.61
CA VAL A 114 -27.91 32.32 15.79
C VAL A 114 -26.77 33.31 15.54
N VAL A 115 -26.70 33.81 14.31
CA VAL A 115 -26.21 35.18 14.09
C VAL A 115 -27.27 36.11 14.69
N PRO A 116 -26.99 36.87 15.77
CA PRO A 116 -27.93 37.89 16.20
C PRO A 116 -27.89 39.00 15.14
N THR A 117 -28.92 39.04 14.30
CA THR A 117 -29.22 40.18 13.45
C THR A 117 -29.53 41.36 14.36
N ARG A 118 -28.53 42.19 14.70
CA ARG A 118 -28.78 43.54 15.21
C ARG A 118 -28.54 44.53 14.09
N ILE A 119 -29.64 44.82 13.41
CA ILE A 119 -29.89 46.09 12.73
C ILE A 119 -30.43 47.04 13.82
N ALA A 120 -30.00 48.30 13.76
CA ALA A 120 -30.39 49.49 14.53
C ALA A 120 -29.29 50.02 15.44
#